data_AF-A0A6P0S4N6-F1
#
_entry.id   AF-A0A6P0S4N6-F1
#
_cell.length_a   1.000
_cell.length_b   1.000
_cell.length_c   1.000
_cell.angle_alpha   90.00
_cell.angle_beta   90.00
_cell.angle_gamma   90.00
#
_symmetry.space_group_name_H-M   'P 1'
#
loop_
_entity.id
_entity.type
_entity.pdbx_description
1 polymer ?
#
loop_
_entity_poly.entity_id
_entity_poly.type
_entity_poly.pdbx_seq_one_letter_code
_entity_poly.pdbx_strand_id
1 'polypeptide(L)'
;MSLAKEHQLLTNPPPTAIITSDEFLSDEPQLETYLHLQQIIILLTCLEWLWQERHDFFAAGNLSIYYEKSQIKGKPDRAKGPDFFVVLDTEPRKRNSWVVWQEDNRYPNLIVEILSKKTAKIDRTEKKTLYQDKFQTPEYFWFHPETLEFKGFRLVKGKYEPIALTPRGWRWSEELGLYIGVYQRQLRYFTEDGEIVPIPTKQLTVEIQQRKLAQQQAESERRQRKLAQQQAQLAQQQAQLAQQQAESERQQRELAQQQAQLAQQQAESERQERELAQQQLADMEALLACYRESLGELSDEE
;
A
#
# COMPACT_ATOMS: atom_id res chain seq x y z
N MET A 1 -31.21 0.79 92.78
CA MET A 1 -31.52 -0.24 91.76
C MET A 1 -31.89 0.50 90.48
N SER A 2 -30.91 0.66 89.58
CA SER A 2 -31.04 1.57 88.44
C SER A 2 -30.45 0.95 87.18
N LEU A 3 -31.22 1.11 86.10
CA LEU A 3 -30.85 1.19 84.69
C LEU A 3 -30.47 -0.09 83.93
N ALA A 4 -31.48 -0.51 83.17
CA ALA A 4 -31.46 -1.08 81.83
C ALA A 4 -30.11 -1.10 81.10
N LYS A 5 -29.82 -2.26 80.50
CA LYS A 5 -29.09 -2.33 79.23
C LYS A 5 -29.70 -3.42 78.36
N GLU A 6 -30.47 -2.97 77.37
CA GLU A 6 -30.66 -3.70 76.13
C GLU A 6 -29.30 -4.07 75.56
N HIS A 7 -29.12 -5.33 75.17
CA HIS A 7 -28.12 -5.70 74.19
C HIS A 7 -28.82 -6.42 73.05
N GLN A 8 -29.20 -5.60 72.08
CA GLN A 8 -29.63 -5.98 70.75
C GLN A 8 -28.58 -6.91 70.13
N LEU A 9 -29.02 -8.10 69.72
CA LEU A 9 -28.28 -9.02 68.88
C LEU A 9 -28.05 -8.35 67.52
N LEU A 10 -26.85 -7.84 67.29
CA LEU A 10 -26.33 -7.53 65.95
C LEU A 10 -25.24 -8.54 65.63
N THR A 11 -25.65 -9.62 64.98
CA THR A 11 -24.75 -10.53 64.28
C THR A 11 -24.25 -9.82 63.01
N ASN A 12 -23.10 -9.16 63.10
CA ASN A 12 -22.36 -8.80 61.89
C ASN A 12 -21.63 -10.07 61.41
N PRO A 13 -21.93 -10.63 60.22
CA PRO A 13 -21.04 -11.61 59.64
C PRO A 13 -19.67 -10.94 59.41
N PRO A 14 -18.55 -11.68 59.52
CA PRO A 14 -17.26 -11.14 59.17
C PRO A 14 -17.33 -10.64 57.72
N PRO A 15 -16.61 -9.56 57.35
CA PRO A 15 -16.61 -9.09 55.97
C PRO A 15 -16.10 -10.25 55.10
N THR A 16 -17.01 -10.81 54.30
CA THR A 16 -16.66 -11.76 53.25
C THR A 16 -15.75 -11.02 52.31
N ALA A 17 -14.44 -11.27 52.40
CA ALA A 17 -13.49 -10.82 51.40
C ALA A 17 -13.99 -11.38 50.06
N ILE A 18 -14.48 -10.50 49.20
CA ILE A 18 -14.79 -10.85 47.82
C ILE A 18 -13.42 -11.04 47.17
N ILE A 19 -12.90 -12.26 47.24
CA ILE A 19 -11.67 -12.61 46.53
C ILE A 19 -12.04 -12.62 45.05
N THR A 20 -11.63 -11.58 44.34
CA THR A 20 -11.79 -11.54 42.88
C THR A 20 -10.79 -12.52 42.27
N SER A 21 -11.20 -13.26 41.24
CA SER A 21 -10.37 -14.26 40.55
C SER A 21 -9.00 -13.74 40.09
N ASP A 22 -8.87 -12.42 39.89
CA ASP A 22 -7.64 -11.75 39.48
C ASP A 22 -6.55 -11.70 40.56
N GLU A 23 -6.84 -12.09 41.81
CA GLU A 23 -5.88 -12.08 42.93
C GLU A 23 -5.09 -13.39 43.08
N PHE A 24 -5.49 -14.48 42.40
CA PHE A 24 -4.80 -15.76 42.48
C PHE A 24 -3.63 -15.81 41.48
N LEU A 25 -2.40 -15.71 42.00
CA LEU A 25 -1.19 -16.08 41.25
C LEU A 25 -1.05 -17.60 41.29
N SER A 26 -0.74 -18.23 40.14
CA SER A 26 -0.49 -19.68 40.08
C SER A 26 0.72 -20.06 40.96
N ASP A 27 0.60 -21.19 41.68
CA ASP A 27 1.66 -21.81 42.47
C ASP A 27 2.55 -22.77 41.63
N GLU A 28 2.28 -22.91 40.33
CA GLU A 28 3.17 -23.62 39.40
C GLU A 28 4.51 -22.88 39.24
N PRO A 29 5.63 -23.58 38.93
CA PRO A 29 6.91 -22.92 38.65
C PRO A 29 6.73 -21.81 37.60
N GLN A 30 7.31 -20.65 37.89
CA GLN A 30 6.85 -19.33 37.45
C GLN A 30 6.55 -19.23 35.95
N LEU A 31 5.28 -19.33 35.60
CA LEU A 31 4.77 -18.93 34.28
C LEU A 31 4.76 -17.41 34.16
N GLU A 32 4.94 -16.92 32.93
CA GLU A 32 4.85 -15.49 32.65
C GLU A 32 3.45 -14.95 32.96
N THR A 33 3.39 -13.71 33.44
CA THR A 33 2.10 -13.02 33.58
C THR A 33 1.51 -12.72 32.20
N TYR A 34 0.18 -12.63 32.11
CA TYR A 34 -0.50 -12.34 30.85
C TYR A 34 0.01 -11.05 30.17
N LEU A 35 0.18 -9.97 30.93
CA LEU A 35 0.67 -8.70 30.41
C LEU A 35 2.12 -8.79 29.92
N HIS A 36 2.95 -9.60 30.57
CA HIS A 36 4.34 -9.84 30.17
C HIS A 36 4.40 -10.55 28.81
N LEU A 37 3.70 -11.68 28.69
CA LEU A 37 3.60 -12.44 27.44
C LEU A 37 3.03 -11.59 26.30
N GLN A 38 1.95 -10.85 26.56
CA GLN A 38 1.36 -9.95 25.56
C GLN A 38 2.38 -8.91 25.05
N GLN A 39 3.18 -8.34 25.94
CA GLN A 39 4.15 -7.32 25.56
C GLN A 39 5.26 -7.89 24.67
N ILE A 40 5.76 -9.09 24.96
CA ILE A 40 6.73 -9.78 24.10
C ILE A 40 6.14 -10.04 22.71
N ILE A 41 4.91 -10.56 22.65
CA ILE A 41 4.23 -10.82 21.37
C ILE A 41 4.07 -9.53 20.55
N ILE A 42 3.70 -8.42 21.18
CA ILE A 42 3.57 -7.12 20.51
C ILE A 42 4.92 -6.69 19.91
N LEU A 43 6.00 -6.73 20.69
CA LEU A 43 7.33 -6.31 20.22
C LEU A 43 7.82 -7.18 19.07
N LEU A 44 7.65 -8.50 19.16
CA LEU A 44 8.07 -9.43 18.12
C LEU A 44 7.26 -9.25 16.84
N THR A 45 5.93 -9.34 16.94
CA THR A 45 5.06 -9.33 15.76
C THR A 45 5.05 -7.99 15.04
N CYS A 46 5.10 -6.86 15.76
CA CYS A 46 5.16 -5.54 15.12
C CYS A 46 6.47 -5.36 14.35
N LEU A 47 7.60 -5.82 14.89
CA LEU A 47 8.89 -5.66 14.25
C LEU A 47 9.01 -6.58 13.02
N GLU A 48 8.63 -7.85 13.15
CA GLU A 48 8.59 -8.79 12.03
C GLU A 48 7.66 -8.31 10.91
N TRP A 49 6.52 -7.73 11.25
CA TRP A 49 5.60 -7.15 10.27
C TRP A 49 6.20 -5.95 9.56
N LEU A 50 6.79 -5.01 10.30
CA LEU A 50 7.41 -3.82 9.73
C LEU A 50 8.58 -4.18 8.81
N TRP A 51 9.36 -5.19 9.20
CA TRP A 51 10.56 -5.63 8.50
C TRP A 51 10.35 -6.90 7.68
N GLN A 52 9.13 -7.19 7.23
CA GLN A 52 8.80 -8.42 6.50
C GLN A 52 9.60 -8.60 5.18
N GLU A 53 10.06 -7.49 4.58
CA GLU A 53 10.89 -7.49 3.37
C GLU A 53 12.40 -7.45 3.68
N ARG A 54 12.80 -7.44 4.96
CA ARG A 54 14.21 -7.51 5.39
C ARG A 54 14.63 -8.95 5.65
N HIS A 55 15.89 -9.26 5.32
CA HIS A 55 16.48 -10.58 5.48
C HIS A 55 17.82 -10.56 6.21
N ASP A 56 18.08 -9.48 6.96
CA ASP A 56 19.35 -9.19 7.61
C ASP A 56 19.19 -8.99 9.12
N PHE A 57 18.18 -9.62 9.73
CA PHE A 57 17.98 -9.55 11.18
C PHE A 57 17.40 -10.85 11.75
N PHE A 58 17.53 -10.98 13.08
CA PHE A 58 16.88 -11.99 13.88
C PHE A 58 16.31 -11.34 15.15
N ALA A 59 15.02 -11.49 15.40
CA ALA A 59 14.37 -11.06 16.63
C ALA A 59 13.78 -12.26 17.35
N ALA A 60 13.86 -12.28 18.69
CA ALA A 60 13.29 -13.35 19.48
C ALA A 60 12.84 -12.86 20.85
N GLY A 61 11.84 -13.54 21.41
CA GLY A 61 11.47 -13.41 22.81
C GLY A 61 11.69 -14.71 23.57
N ASN A 62 12.05 -14.61 24.85
CA ASN A 62 12.29 -15.74 25.76
C ASN A 62 13.25 -16.80 25.19
N LEU A 63 14.27 -16.38 24.43
CA LEU A 63 15.27 -17.28 23.84
C LEU A 63 16.61 -17.16 24.57
N SER A 64 17.18 -18.29 24.97
CA SER A 64 18.44 -18.31 25.71
C SER A 64 19.63 -17.86 24.86
N ILE A 65 20.48 -17.01 25.44
CA ILE A 65 21.75 -16.56 24.88
C ILE A 65 22.91 -17.23 25.61
N TYR A 66 23.73 -17.96 24.85
CA TYR A 66 24.98 -18.55 25.29
C TYR A 66 26.15 -17.71 24.78
N TYR A 67 26.97 -17.21 25.71
CA TYR A 67 28.08 -16.29 25.42
C TYR A 67 29.43 -16.80 25.94
N GLU A 68 29.44 -17.88 26.74
CA GLU A 68 30.65 -18.60 27.12
C GLU A 68 30.54 -20.11 26.85
N LYS A 69 31.55 -20.71 26.23
CA LYS A 69 31.58 -22.16 25.95
C LYS A 69 31.47 -23.03 27.21
N SER A 70 31.86 -22.49 28.37
CA SER A 70 31.75 -23.15 29.68
C SER A 70 30.30 -23.46 30.08
N GLN A 71 29.33 -22.73 29.52
CA GLN A 71 27.90 -22.83 29.85
C GLN A 71 27.26 -24.12 29.33
N ILE A 72 27.80 -24.73 28.27
CA ILE A 72 27.25 -25.98 27.69
C ILE A 72 27.57 -27.21 28.55
N LYS A 73 28.65 -27.17 29.34
CA LYS A 73 29.12 -28.32 30.14
C LYS A 73 28.37 -28.47 31.48
N GLY A 74 27.04 -28.63 31.40
CA GLY A 74 26.23 -29.15 32.52
C GLY A 74 25.70 -28.12 33.53
N LYS A 75 25.69 -26.82 33.21
CA LYS A 75 25.03 -25.78 34.06
C LYS A 75 24.24 -24.78 33.19
N PRO A 76 23.04 -25.15 32.70
CA PRO A 76 22.20 -24.28 31.86
C PRO A 76 21.80 -22.96 32.53
N ASP A 77 21.79 -22.87 33.87
CA ASP A 77 21.44 -21.68 34.66
C ASP A 77 22.33 -20.43 34.39
N ARG A 78 23.40 -20.59 33.61
CA ARG A 78 24.30 -19.50 33.23
C ARG A 78 23.94 -18.82 31.93
N ALA A 79 23.18 -19.48 31.05
CA ALA A 79 22.62 -18.82 29.88
C ALA A 79 21.66 -17.72 30.33
N LYS A 80 21.52 -16.67 29.53
CA LYS A 80 20.64 -15.56 29.85
C LYS A 80 19.61 -15.45 28.75
N GLY A 81 18.34 -15.57 29.09
CA GLY A 81 17.23 -15.30 28.18
C GLY A 81 16.69 -13.91 28.49
N PRO A 82 16.99 -12.89 27.67
CA PRO A 82 16.24 -11.65 27.72
C PRO A 82 14.81 -11.88 27.24
N ASP A 83 13.87 -11.07 27.74
CA ASP A 83 12.47 -11.18 27.35
C ASP A 83 12.25 -10.90 25.86
N PHE A 84 12.99 -9.94 25.30
CA PHE A 84 13.03 -9.65 23.87
C PHE A 84 14.42 -9.13 23.45
N PHE A 85 14.91 -9.56 22.29
CA PHE A 85 16.14 -9.01 21.71
C PHE A 85 16.15 -9.05 20.19
N VAL A 86 17.02 -8.23 19.60
CA VAL A 86 17.26 -8.13 18.16
C VAL A 86 18.75 -8.23 17.88
N VAL A 87 19.10 -9.01 16.86
CA VAL A 87 20.43 -9.07 16.26
C VAL A 87 20.31 -8.63 14.80
N LEU A 88 21.17 -7.71 14.38
CA LEU A 88 21.24 -7.19 13.02
C LEU A 88 22.40 -7.84 12.25
N ASP A 89 22.37 -7.67 10.93
CA ASP A 89 23.29 -8.24 9.94
C ASP A 89 23.48 -9.76 10.10
N THR A 90 22.37 -10.47 10.29
CA THR A 90 22.34 -11.93 10.42
C THR A 90 21.22 -12.53 9.58
N GLU A 91 21.38 -13.79 9.20
CA GLU A 91 20.35 -14.53 8.46
C GLU A 91 19.07 -14.79 9.31
N PRO A 92 17.88 -14.72 8.69
CA PRO A 92 16.58 -14.83 9.34
C PRO A 92 16.18 -16.30 9.48
N ARG A 93 17.08 -17.14 10.01
CA ARG A 93 16.79 -18.56 10.29
C ARG A 93 16.31 -18.77 11.72
N LYS A 94 15.47 -19.79 11.90
CA LYS A 94 15.02 -20.22 13.22
C LYS A 94 16.18 -20.76 14.07
N ARG A 95 16.15 -20.44 15.35
CA ARG A 95 17.16 -20.82 16.35
C ARG A 95 16.47 -21.33 17.61
N ASN A 96 17.00 -22.41 18.19
CA ASN A 96 16.57 -22.91 19.50
C ASN A 96 17.26 -22.16 20.66
N SER A 97 18.36 -21.48 20.36
CA SER A 97 19.10 -20.59 21.26
C SER A 97 20.02 -19.71 20.42
N TRP A 98 20.40 -18.55 20.94
CA TRP A 98 21.45 -17.72 20.35
C TRP A 98 22.80 -18.12 20.93
N VAL A 99 23.67 -18.71 20.10
CA VAL A 99 24.98 -19.22 20.55
C VAL A 99 26.07 -18.34 19.94
N VAL A 100 26.54 -17.35 20.69
CA VAL A 100 27.38 -16.24 20.19
C VAL A 100 28.58 -16.72 19.36
N TRP A 101 29.33 -17.73 19.82
CA TRP A 101 30.52 -18.23 19.08
C TRP A 101 30.19 -19.08 17.85
N GLN A 102 28.92 -19.42 17.61
CA GLN A 102 28.43 -20.04 16.37
C GLN A 102 27.82 -19.00 15.41
N GLU A 103 27.68 -17.75 15.87
CA GLU A 103 27.06 -16.64 15.14
C GLU A 103 28.10 -15.53 14.93
N ASP A 104 29.34 -15.90 14.57
CA ASP A 104 30.46 -14.96 14.32
C ASP A 104 30.75 -13.98 15.46
N ASN A 105 30.53 -14.41 16.70
CA ASN A 105 30.61 -13.58 17.91
C ASN A 105 29.67 -12.37 17.92
N ARG A 106 28.54 -12.46 17.21
CA ARG A 106 27.50 -11.44 17.24
C ARG A 106 26.69 -11.54 18.53
N TYR A 107 26.57 -10.40 19.20
CA TYR A 107 25.70 -10.19 20.35
C TYR A 107 24.46 -9.41 19.91
N PRO A 108 23.38 -9.39 20.72
CA PRO A 108 22.23 -8.54 20.45
C PRO A 108 22.60 -7.07 20.31
N ASN A 109 22.06 -6.45 19.26
CA ASN A 109 22.08 -5.03 19.00
C ASN A 109 21.16 -4.29 19.99
N LEU A 110 20.01 -4.89 20.27
CA LEU A 110 19.01 -4.34 21.18
C LEU A 110 18.43 -5.42 22.08
N ILE A 111 18.24 -5.09 23.36
CA ILE A 111 17.55 -5.92 24.35
C ILE A 111 16.44 -5.11 25.04
N VAL A 112 15.27 -5.72 25.24
CA VAL A 112 14.18 -5.18 26.06
C VAL A 112 13.80 -6.20 27.12
N GLU A 113 13.75 -5.77 28.38
CA GLU A 113 13.26 -6.55 29.52
C GLU A 113 11.88 -6.06 29.97
N ILE A 114 10.95 -6.99 30.15
CA ILE A 114 9.60 -6.71 30.64
C ILE A 114 9.58 -7.01 32.14
N LEU A 115 9.55 -5.96 32.95
CA LEU A 115 9.74 -6.08 34.39
C LEU A 115 8.52 -6.72 35.05
N SER A 116 8.78 -7.61 36.01
CA SER A 116 7.80 -8.07 36.99
C SER A 116 8.22 -7.67 38.40
N LYS A 117 7.31 -7.73 39.38
CA LYS A 117 7.63 -7.48 40.80
C LYS A 117 8.81 -8.32 41.30
N LYS A 118 9.02 -9.52 40.74
CA LYS A 118 10.06 -10.47 41.14
C LYS A 118 11.42 -10.18 40.48
N THR A 119 11.43 -9.83 39.20
CA THR A 119 12.67 -9.72 38.39
C THR A 119 13.23 -8.30 38.34
N ALA A 120 12.41 -7.29 38.62
CA ALA A 120 12.75 -5.89 38.39
C ALA A 120 14.01 -5.38 39.14
N LYS A 121 14.44 -6.02 40.23
CA LYS A 121 15.72 -5.68 40.88
C LYS A 121 16.90 -6.17 40.05
N ILE A 122 16.86 -7.42 39.61
CA ILE A 122 17.92 -8.10 38.86
C ILE A 122 18.07 -7.44 37.48
N ASP A 123 16.95 -7.17 36.80
CA ASP A 123 16.94 -6.54 35.48
C ASP A 123 17.61 -5.15 35.51
N ARG A 124 17.26 -4.33 36.52
CA ARG A 124 17.82 -2.98 36.69
C ARG A 124 19.30 -2.95 37.11
N THR A 125 19.87 -4.06 37.58
CA THR A 125 21.22 -4.11 38.17
C THR A 125 22.14 -5.11 37.48
N GLU A 126 22.03 -6.40 37.81
CA GLU A 126 22.92 -7.46 37.33
C GLU A 126 22.83 -7.65 35.81
N LYS A 127 21.62 -7.75 35.25
CA LYS A 127 21.46 -7.90 33.79
C LYS A 127 21.93 -6.67 33.05
N LYS A 128 21.57 -5.46 33.51
CA LYS A 128 22.10 -4.21 32.95
C LYS A 128 23.64 -4.22 32.89
N THR A 129 24.30 -4.64 33.97
CA THR A 129 25.76 -4.71 34.03
C THR A 129 26.32 -5.75 33.06
N LEU A 130 25.70 -6.93 32.98
CA LEU A 130 26.07 -7.95 32.02
C LEU A 130 25.96 -7.45 30.57
N TYR A 131 24.83 -6.82 30.22
CA TYR A 131 24.61 -6.33 28.86
C TYR A 131 25.58 -5.22 28.49
N GLN A 132 25.95 -4.37 29.44
CA GLN A 132 26.93 -3.31 29.26
C GLN A 132 28.36 -3.86 29.09
N ASP A 133 28.82 -4.65 30.07
CA ASP A 133 30.24 -4.94 30.23
C ASP A 133 30.66 -6.22 29.48
N LYS A 134 29.72 -7.16 29.25
CA LYS A 134 30.00 -8.43 28.56
C LYS A 134 29.44 -8.45 27.15
N PHE A 135 28.14 -8.18 26.98
CA PHE A 135 27.53 -8.26 25.66
C PHE A 135 27.88 -7.04 24.82
N GLN A 136 28.18 -5.91 25.48
CA GLN A 136 28.36 -4.61 24.83
C GLN A 136 27.17 -4.30 23.90
N THR A 137 25.97 -4.64 24.35
CA THR A 137 24.74 -4.42 23.59
C THR A 137 24.56 -2.91 23.38
N PRO A 138 24.47 -2.41 22.14
CA PRO A 138 24.32 -0.99 21.85
C PRO A 138 23.15 -0.33 22.57
N GLU A 139 21.97 -0.95 22.59
CA GLU A 139 20.79 -0.38 23.23
C GLU A 139 20.05 -1.36 24.16
N TYR A 140 19.75 -0.90 25.37
CA TYR A 140 19.06 -1.69 26.38
C TYR A 140 17.87 -0.93 26.95
N PHE A 141 16.70 -1.57 26.99
CA PHE A 141 15.47 -1.01 27.50
C PHE A 141 14.84 -1.90 28.56
N TRP A 142 14.02 -1.28 29.42
CA TRP A 142 13.07 -2.03 30.24
C TRP A 142 11.72 -1.34 30.32
N PHE A 143 10.68 -2.14 30.50
CA PHE A 143 9.31 -1.68 30.64
C PHE A 143 8.54 -2.47 31.70
N HIS A 144 7.86 -1.78 32.61
CA HIS A 144 6.98 -2.43 33.59
C HIS A 144 5.51 -2.28 33.15
N PRO A 145 4.79 -3.39 32.85
CA PRO A 145 3.45 -3.31 32.27
C PRO A 145 2.37 -2.81 33.24
N GLU A 146 2.51 -3.04 34.55
CA GLU A 146 1.58 -2.49 35.55
C GLU A 146 1.80 -0.99 35.82
N THR A 147 3.04 -0.60 36.17
CA THR A 147 3.38 0.78 36.59
C THR A 147 3.68 1.72 35.43
N LEU A 148 3.85 1.17 34.22
CA LEU A 148 4.24 1.89 33.00
C LEU A 148 5.63 2.54 33.07
N GLU A 149 6.49 2.13 34.01
CA GLU A 149 7.89 2.56 34.03
C GLU A 149 8.57 2.14 32.72
N PHE A 150 9.14 3.10 32.01
CA PHE A 150 9.89 2.86 30.78
C PHE A 150 11.23 3.59 30.77
N LYS A 151 12.33 2.85 30.62
CA LYS A 151 13.68 3.42 30.47
C LYS A 151 14.40 2.77 29.29
N GLY A 152 15.28 3.55 28.69
CA GLY A 152 16.17 3.13 27.61
C GLY A 152 17.55 3.70 27.84
N PHE A 153 18.55 2.92 27.48
CA PHE A 153 19.96 3.25 27.62
C PHE A 153 20.70 2.94 26.34
N ARG A 154 21.68 3.77 26.01
CA ARG A 154 22.59 3.56 24.90
C ARG A 154 24.01 3.40 25.42
N LEU A 155 24.75 2.48 24.83
CA LEU A 155 26.14 2.23 25.19
C LEU A 155 27.02 3.30 24.55
N VAL A 156 27.58 4.19 25.37
CA VAL A 156 28.50 5.24 24.95
C VAL A 156 29.83 4.99 25.66
N LYS A 157 30.91 4.76 24.89
CA LYS A 157 32.25 4.49 25.42
C LYS A 157 32.27 3.39 26.50
N GLY A 158 31.48 2.33 26.29
CA GLY A 158 31.40 1.17 27.20
C GLY A 158 30.55 1.40 28.46
N LYS A 159 29.79 2.49 28.55
CA LYS A 159 28.84 2.75 29.65
C LYS A 159 27.47 3.10 29.13
N TYR A 160 26.44 2.61 29.82
CA TYR A 160 25.05 2.89 29.49
C TYR A 160 24.64 4.28 29.96
N GLU A 161 24.36 5.16 29.01
CA GLU A 161 23.79 6.47 29.23
C GLU A 161 22.28 6.46 28.93
N PRO A 162 21.43 7.13 29.72
CA PRO A 162 20.00 7.20 29.44
C PRO A 162 19.73 7.86 28.08
N ILE A 163 18.90 7.24 27.25
CA ILE A 163 18.38 7.89 26.04
C ILE A 163 17.42 9.01 26.48
N ALA A 164 17.38 10.15 25.80
CA ALA A 164 16.45 11.23 26.17
C ALA A 164 15.00 10.89 25.78
N LEU A 165 14.02 11.47 26.49
CA LEU A 165 12.61 11.43 26.07
C LEU A 165 12.33 12.56 25.08
N THR A 166 11.54 12.27 24.06
CA THR A 166 10.89 13.30 23.24
C THR A 166 9.75 13.95 24.02
N PRO A 167 9.20 15.09 23.56
CA PRO A 167 7.99 15.68 24.16
C PRO A 167 6.78 14.75 24.18
N ARG A 168 6.73 13.75 23.29
CA ARG A 168 5.69 12.71 23.26
C ARG A 168 5.94 11.56 24.24
N GLY A 169 7.05 11.60 24.99
CA GLY A 169 7.45 10.54 25.92
C GLY A 169 8.07 9.33 25.25
N TRP A 170 8.60 9.47 24.04
CA TRP A 170 9.23 8.37 23.29
C TRP A 170 10.75 8.43 23.36
N ARG A 171 11.43 7.32 23.10
CA ARG A 171 12.88 7.21 23.03
C ARG A 171 13.28 6.75 21.64
N TRP A 172 14.20 7.44 20.98
CA TRP A 172 14.72 7.03 19.68
C TRP A 172 15.70 5.87 19.84
N SER A 173 15.46 4.77 19.13
CA SER A 173 16.40 3.64 18.98
C SER A 173 17.16 3.81 17.68
N GLU A 174 18.48 3.94 17.76
CA GLU A 174 19.35 4.03 16.59
C GLU A 174 19.49 2.68 15.88
N GLU A 175 19.47 1.57 16.62
CA GLU A 175 19.58 0.22 16.06
C GLU A 175 18.33 -0.16 15.24
N LEU A 176 17.14 0.25 15.68
CA LEU A 176 15.90 -0.05 14.96
C LEU A 176 15.52 1.06 13.96
N GLY A 177 16.05 2.28 14.11
CA GLY A 177 15.54 3.44 13.36
C GLY A 177 14.07 3.74 13.69
N LEU A 178 13.67 3.52 14.95
CA LEU A 178 12.29 3.67 15.42
C LEU A 178 12.26 4.39 16.77
N TYR A 179 11.17 5.10 17.02
CA TYR A 179 10.83 5.50 18.38
C TYR A 179 10.19 4.33 19.12
N ILE A 180 10.57 4.14 20.38
CA ILE A 180 9.93 3.22 21.32
C ILE A 180 9.26 4.06 22.40
N GLY A 181 7.98 3.79 22.69
CA GLY A 181 7.22 4.56 23.66
C GLY A 181 6.02 3.82 24.21
N VAL A 182 5.47 4.32 25.31
CA VAL A 182 4.26 3.76 25.93
C VAL A 182 3.02 4.37 25.27
N TYR A 183 2.14 3.53 24.74
CA TYR A 183 0.85 3.93 24.16
C TYR A 183 -0.23 2.93 24.56
N GLN A 184 -1.36 3.44 25.04
CA GLN A 184 -2.47 2.61 25.54
C GLN A 184 -1.99 1.51 26.51
N ARG A 185 -1.10 1.88 27.45
CA ARG A 185 -0.50 1.00 28.47
C ARG A 185 0.40 -0.12 27.94
N GLN A 186 0.82 -0.05 26.67
CA GLN A 186 1.71 -1.02 26.03
C GLN A 186 2.96 -0.31 25.51
N LEU A 187 4.10 -1.00 25.49
CA LEU A 187 5.29 -0.55 24.77
C LEU A 187 5.10 -0.80 23.28
N ARG A 188 5.28 0.25 22.47
CA ARG A 188 5.00 0.26 21.02
C ARG A 188 6.12 0.95 20.25
N TYR A 189 6.23 0.58 18.98
CA TYR A 189 7.12 1.24 18.02
C TYR A 189 6.38 2.34 17.26
N PHE A 190 7.10 3.40 16.93
CA PHE A 190 6.65 4.46 16.04
C PHE A 190 7.74 4.74 15.00
N THR A 191 7.31 4.99 13.76
CA THR A 191 8.21 5.38 12.67
C THR A 191 8.86 6.72 12.94
N GLU A 192 9.87 7.10 12.16
CA GLU A 192 10.52 8.41 12.23
C GLU A 192 9.50 9.57 12.07
N ASP A 193 8.51 9.39 11.21
CA ASP A 193 7.39 10.33 11.01
C ASP A 193 6.39 10.37 12.19
N GLY A 194 6.55 9.46 13.14
CA GLY A 194 5.73 9.35 14.35
C GLY A 194 4.43 8.58 14.16
N GLU A 195 4.30 7.77 13.10
CA GLU A 195 3.20 6.85 12.90
C GLU A 195 3.38 5.60 13.76
N ILE A 196 2.31 5.08 14.35
CA ILE A 196 2.39 3.87 15.16
C ILE A 196 2.55 2.62 14.28
N VAL A 197 3.52 1.76 14.61
CA VAL A 197 3.66 0.47 13.92
C VAL A 197 2.46 -0.41 14.30
N PRO A 198 1.70 -0.91 13.32
CA PRO A 198 0.49 -1.67 13.60
C PRO A 198 0.82 -3.03 14.22
N ILE A 199 -0.05 -3.49 15.12
CA ILE A 199 -0.04 -4.89 15.53
C ILE A 199 -0.66 -5.69 14.39
N PRO A 200 0.04 -6.66 13.79
CA PRO A 200 -0.49 -7.45 12.68
C PRO A 200 -1.57 -8.41 13.17
N THR A 201 -2.82 -7.95 13.16
CA THR A 201 -3.98 -8.81 13.43
C THR A 201 -4.47 -9.42 12.12
N LYS A 202 -5.11 -10.60 12.19
CA LYS A 202 -5.75 -11.22 11.02
C LYS A 202 -6.70 -10.26 10.29
N GLN A 203 -7.45 -9.47 11.05
CA GLN A 203 -8.38 -8.47 10.52
C GLN A 203 -7.65 -7.39 9.72
N LEU A 204 -6.55 -6.86 10.25
CA LEU A 204 -5.74 -5.87 9.54
C LEU A 204 -5.15 -6.44 8.24
N THR A 205 -4.64 -7.67 8.27
CA THR A 205 -4.11 -8.33 7.06
C THR A 205 -5.19 -8.50 5.99
N VAL A 206 -6.40 -8.93 6.39
CA VAL A 206 -7.55 -9.05 5.49
C VAL A 206 -7.94 -7.68 4.92
N GLU A 207 -7.99 -6.64 5.75
CA GLU A 207 -8.34 -5.29 5.31
C GLU A 207 -7.32 -4.74 4.29
N ILE A 208 -6.02 -4.92 4.56
CA ILE A 208 -4.96 -4.53 3.62
C ILE A 208 -5.10 -5.28 2.30
N GLN A 209 -5.36 -6.58 2.34
CA GLN A 209 -5.55 -7.39 1.14
C GLN A 209 -6.79 -6.96 0.35
N GLN A 210 -7.90 -6.64 1.02
CA GLN A 210 -9.11 -6.11 0.40
C GLN A 210 -8.87 -4.75 -0.24
N ARG A 211 -8.17 -3.83 0.45
CA ARG A 211 -7.80 -2.51 -0.10
C ARG A 211 -6.92 -2.66 -1.35
N LYS A 212 -5.94 -3.57 -1.33
CA LYS A 212 -5.07 -3.84 -2.48
C LYS A 212 -5.88 -4.39 -3.67
N LEU A 213 -6.81 -5.31 -3.42
CA LEU A 213 -7.69 -5.85 -4.47
C LEU A 213 -8.61 -4.76 -5.04
N ALA A 214 -9.20 -3.93 -4.19
CA ALA A 214 -10.05 -2.82 -4.61
C ALA A 214 -9.27 -1.78 -5.45
N GLN A 215 -8.02 -1.49 -5.08
CA GLN A 215 -7.15 -0.62 -5.87
C GLN A 215 -6.84 -1.21 -7.26
N GLN A 216 -6.51 -2.50 -7.32
CA GLN A 216 -6.26 -3.18 -8.59
C GLN A 216 -7.50 -3.20 -9.49
N GLN A 217 -8.68 -3.43 -8.91
CA GLN A 217 -9.95 -3.36 -9.63
C GLN A 217 -10.22 -1.94 -10.16
N ALA A 218 -10.05 -0.92 -9.31
CA ALA A 218 -10.23 0.47 -9.72
C ALA A 218 -9.24 0.89 -10.83
N GLU A 219 -7.99 0.42 -10.79
CA GLU A 219 -7.01 0.68 -11.84
C GLU A 219 -7.38 -0.03 -13.15
N SER A 220 -7.83 -1.29 -13.08
CA SER A 220 -8.33 -2.05 -14.22
C SER A 220 -9.53 -1.36 -14.88
N GLU A 221 -10.52 -0.93 -14.08
CA GLU A 221 -11.68 -0.19 -14.56
C GLU A 221 -11.29 1.14 -15.22
N ARG A 222 -10.34 1.89 -14.62
CA ARG A 222 -9.81 3.11 -15.24
C ARG A 222 -9.16 2.82 -16.59
N ARG A 223 -8.40 1.74 -16.70
CA ARG A 223 -7.76 1.32 -17.95
C ARG A 223 -8.80 0.94 -19.01
N GLN A 224 -9.84 0.19 -18.62
CA GLN A 224 -10.95 -0.17 -19.51
C GLN A 224 -11.73 1.05 -19.99
N ARG A 225 -12.05 1.99 -19.10
CA ARG A 225 -12.73 3.25 -19.47
C ARG A 225 -11.89 4.06 -20.46
N LYS A 226 -10.58 4.16 -20.25
CA LYS A 226 -9.67 4.85 -21.16
C LYS A 226 -9.63 4.19 -22.55
N LEU A 227 -9.59 2.86 -22.61
CA LEU A 227 -9.66 2.11 -23.86
C LEU A 227 -11.01 2.33 -24.59
N ALA A 228 -12.12 2.25 -23.86
CA ALA A 228 -13.45 2.49 -24.42
C ALA A 228 -13.58 3.93 -24.97
N GLN A 229 -13.05 4.93 -24.27
CA GLN A 229 -13.00 6.31 -24.76
C GLN A 229 -12.18 6.45 -26.04
N GLN A 230 -11.01 5.82 -26.12
CA GLN A 230 -10.19 5.83 -27.32
C GLN A 230 -10.91 5.16 -28.51
N GLN A 231 -11.56 4.03 -28.28
CA GLN A 231 -12.35 3.35 -29.30
C GLN A 231 -13.53 4.20 -29.78
N ALA A 232 -14.25 4.87 -28.88
CA ALA A 232 -15.34 5.76 -29.23
C ALA A 232 -14.85 6.96 -30.04
N GLN A 233 -13.70 7.54 -29.69
CA GLN A 233 -13.10 8.65 -30.43
C GLN A 233 -12.67 8.23 -31.85
N LEU A 234 -12.06 7.06 -31.99
CA LEU A 234 -11.71 6.50 -33.31
C LEU A 234 -12.96 6.24 -34.16
N ALA A 235 -14.01 5.66 -33.57
CA ALA A 235 -15.27 5.43 -34.27
C ALA A 235 -15.94 6.74 -34.73
N GLN A 236 -15.91 7.79 -33.90
CA GLN A 236 -16.38 9.12 -34.28
C GLN A 236 -15.58 9.71 -35.44
N GLN A 237 -14.25 9.59 -35.41
CA GLN A 237 -13.39 10.08 -36.49
C GLN A 237 -13.64 9.34 -37.81
N GLN A 238 -13.82 8.02 -37.75
CA GLN A 238 -14.19 7.21 -38.92
C GLN A 238 -15.56 7.61 -39.48
N ALA A 239 -16.55 7.85 -38.61
CA ALA A 239 -17.88 8.29 -39.03
C ALA A 239 -17.84 9.68 -39.70
N GLN A 240 -17.05 10.62 -39.17
CA GLN A 240 -16.86 11.94 -39.78
C GLN A 240 -16.20 11.84 -41.16
N LEU A 241 -15.17 11.02 -41.31
CA LEU A 241 -14.52 10.78 -42.60
C LEU A 241 -15.49 10.18 -43.62
N ALA A 242 -16.28 9.18 -43.21
CA ALA A 242 -17.30 8.58 -44.08
C ALA A 242 -18.38 9.57 -44.52
N GLN A 243 -18.80 10.48 -43.62
CA GLN A 243 -19.74 11.56 -43.96
C GLN A 243 -19.14 12.52 -44.99
N GLN A 244 -17.89 12.97 -44.79
CA GLN A 244 -17.20 13.85 -45.74
C GLN A 244 -17.05 13.21 -47.13
N GLN A 245 -16.71 11.91 -47.18
CA GLN A 245 -16.65 11.16 -48.44
C GLN A 245 -18.01 11.10 -49.13
N ALA A 246 -19.08 10.76 -48.39
CA ALA A 246 -20.42 10.70 -48.94
C ALA A 246 -20.92 12.06 -49.45
N GLU A 247 -20.56 13.16 -48.77
CA GLU A 247 -20.89 14.52 -49.21
C GLU A 247 -20.12 14.92 -50.49
N SER A 248 -18.82 14.61 -50.54
CA SER A 248 -18.01 14.82 -51.75
C SER A 248 -18.54 14.03 -52.95
N GLU A 249 -18.94 12.77 -52.75
CA GLU A 249 -19.54 11.96 -53.82
C GLU A 249 -20.88 12.53 -54.30
N ARG A 250 -21.71 13.06 -53.39
CA ARG A 250 -22.97 13.74 -53.77
C ARG A 250 -22.70 14.98 -54.61
N GLN A 251 -21.77 15.82 -54.19
CA GLN A 251 -21.38 17.02 -54.95
C GLN A 251 -20.86 16.66 -56.34
N GLN A 252 -20.03 15.62 -56.47
CA GLN A 252 -19.55 15.14 -57.76
C GLN A 252 -20.68 14.63 -58.65
N ARG A 253 -21.65 13.88 -58.10
CA ARG A 253 -22.83 13.42 -58.87
C ARG A 253 -23.69 14.58 -59.33
N GLU A 254 -23.91 15.57 -58.47
CA GLU A 254 -24.70 16.76 -58.81
C GLU A 254 -24.02 17.59 -59.91
N LEU A 255 -22.71 17.79 -59.82
CA LEU A 255 -21.93 18.45 -60.87
C LEU A 255 -21.99 17.67 -62.20
N ALA A 256 -21.85 16.33 -62.15
CA ALA A 256 -21.96 15.49 -63.34
C ALA A 256 -23.36 15.56 -63.97
N GLN A 257 -24.42 15.63 -63.15
CA GLN A 257 -25.79 15.83 -63.63
C GLN A 257 -25.97 17.19 -64.29
N GLN A 258 -25.45 18.27 -63.71
CA GLN A 258 -25.49 19.60 -64.30
C GLN A 258 -24.76 19.65 -65.64
N GLN A 259 -23.56 19.06 -65.72
CA GLN A 259 -22.79 18.97 -66.96
C GLN A 259 -23.54 18.18 -68.04
N ALA A 260 -24.15 17.05 -67.69
CA ALA A 260 -24.96 16.25 -68.61
C ALA A 260 -26.18 17.03 -69.12
N GLN A 261 -26.85 17.79 -68.25
CA GLN A 261 -28.00 18.60 -68.61
C GLN A 261 -27.62 19.77 -69.53
N LEU A 262 -26.48 20.42 -69.27
CA LEU A 262 -25.95 21.47 -70.14
C LEU A 262 -25.59 20.92 -71.53
N ALA A 263 -24.93 19.76 -71.57
CA ALA A 263 -24.59 19.07 -72.82
C ALA A 263 -25.84 18.67 -73.63
N GLN A 264 -26.92 18.24 -72.95
CA GLN A 264 -28.21 17.98 -73.60
C GLN A 264 -28.81 19.26 -74.21
N GLN A 265 -28.82 20.37 -73.46
CA GLN A 265 -29.33 21.65 -73.98
C GLN A 265 -28.53 22.15 -75.19
N GLN A 266 -27.19 22.02 -75.14
CA GLN A 266 -26.33 22.37 -76.28
C GLN A 266 -26.65 21.49 -77.49
N ALA A 267 -26.76 20.17 -77.30
CA ALA A 267 -27.11 19.24 -78.38
C ALA A 267 -28.51 19.51 -78.97
N GLU A 268 -29.49 19.90 -78.15
CA GLU A 268 -30.82 20.32 -78.62
C GLU A 268 -30.76 21.63 -79.41
N SER A 269 -30.01 22.63 -78.93
CA SER A 269 -29.81 23.90 -79.64
C SER A 269 -29.14 23.66 -81.00
N GLU A 270 -28.07 22.87 -81.05
CA GLU A 270 -27.40 22.50 -82.31
C GLU A 270 -28.33 21.76 -83.27
N ARG A 271 -29.22 20.89 -82.75
CA ARG A 271 -30.23 20.22 -83.58
C ARG A 271 -31.22 21.21 -84.18
N GLN A 272 -31.73 22.14 -83.38
CA GLN A 272 -32.65 23.19 -83.84
C GLN A 272 -32.00 24.11 -84.89
N GLU A 273 -30.74 24.52 -84.67
CA GLU A 273 -29.98 25.30 -85.64
C GLU A 273 -29.77 24.55 -86.95
N ARG A 274 -29.45 23.25 -86.89
CA ARG A 274 -29.33 22.40 -88.08
C ARG A 274 -30.66 22.25 -88.82
N GLU A 275 -31.76 22.04 -88.12
CA GLU A 275 -33.10 21.99 -88.72
C GLU A 275 -33.46 23.31 -89.40
N LEU A 276 -33.22 24.44 -88.73
CA LEU A 276 -33.47 25.77 -89.30
C LEU A 276 -32.61 26.02 -90.54
N ALA A 277 -31.32 25.68 -90.50
CA ALA A 277 -30.42 25.82 -91.64
C ALA A 277 -30.85 24.93 -92.81
N GLN A 278 -31.29 23.69 -92.54
CA GLN A 278 -31.85 22.81 -93.57
C GLN A 278 -33.12 23.39 -94.18
N GLN A 279 -33.99 23.98 -93.37
CA GLN A 279 -35.22 24.59 -93.85
C GLN A 279 -34.96 25.84 -94.70
N GLN A 280 -34.03 26.70 -94.28
CA GLN A 280 -33.58 27.85 -95.07
C GLN A 280 -32.94 27.43 -96.41
N LEU A 281 -32.13 26.36 -96.40
CA LEU A 281 -31.55 25.81 -97.63
C LEU A 281 -32.65 25.31 -98.58
N ALA A 282 -33.63 24.58 -98.06
CA ALA A 282 -34.76 24.08 -98.85
C ALA A 282 -35.62 25.23 -99.42
N ASP A 283 -35.88 26.28 -98.64
CA ASP A 283 -36.59 27.48 -99.09
C ASP A 283 -35.81 28.22 -100.18
N MET A 284 -34.48 28.32 -100.04
CA MET A 284 -33.59 28.94 -101.03
C MET A 284 -33.54 28.12 -102.34
N GLU A 285 -33.45 26.79 -102.25
CA GLU A 285 -33.51 25.88 -103.39
C GLU A 285 -34.85 25.99 -104.12
N ALA A 286 -35.96 26.07 -103.38
CA ALA A 286 -37.29 26.30 -103.96
C ALA A 286 -37.38 27.68 -104.66
N LEU A 287 -36.82 28.73 -104.07
CA LEU A 287 -36.78 30.07 -104.68
C LEU A 287 -35.95 30.08 -105.96
N LEU A 288 -34.77 29.45 -105.96
CA LEU A 288 -33.91 29.29 -107.13
C LEU A 288 -34.59 28.47 -108.23
N ALA A 289 -35.35 27.43 -107.88
CA ALA A 289 -36.14 26.66 -108.83
C ALA A 289 -37.21 27.54 -109.51
N CYS A 290 -37.97 28.34 -108.76
CA CYS A 290 -38.92 29.30 -109.32
C CYS A 290 -38.23 30.37 -110.18
N TYR A 291 -37.05 30.86 -109.77
CA TYR A 291 -36.27 31.81 -110.57
C TYR A 291 -35.83 31.19 -111.90
N ARG A 292 -35.36 29.93 -111.87
CA ARG A 292 -34.91 29.17 -113.05
C ARG A 292 -36.05 28.89 -114.03
N GLU A 293 -37.28 28.68 -113.54
CA GLU A 293 -38.49 28.59 -114.38
C GLU A 293 -38.94 29.93 -114.99
N SER A 294 -38.57 31.07 -114.40
CA SER A 294 -39.05 32.40 -114.84
C SER A 294 -38.12 33.16 -115.82
N LEU A 295 -36.81 32.88 -115.82
CA LEU A 295 -35.81 33.68 -116.56
C LEU A 295 -35.00 32.91 -117.63
N GLY A 296 -35.09 31.58 -117.70
CA GLY A 296 -34.30 30.78 -118.65
C GLY A 296 -32.82 30.64 -118.26
N GLU A 297 -32.22 29.49 -118.57
CA GLU A 297 -30.83 29.15 -118.23
C GLU A 297 -29.84 30.07 -118.96
N LEU A 298 -28.91 30.69 -118.21
CA LEU A 298 -27.72 31.30 -118.77
C LEU A 298 -26.72 30.19 -119.11
N SER A 299 -26.39 30.08 -120.40
CA SER A 299 -25.34 29.21 -120.92
C SER A 299 -23.96 29.68 -120.44
N ASP A 300 -23.20 28.78 -119.83
CA ASP A 300 -21.76 28.96 -119.62
C ASP A 300 -21.04 28.88 -120.97
N GLU A 301 -20.52 30.00 -121.46
CA GLU A 301 -19.43 30.04 -122.44
C GLU A 301 -18.14 30.51 -121.74
N GLU A 302 -17.06 29.78 -122.05
CA GLU A 302 -15.63 29.90 -121.66
C GLU A 302 -15.14 29.20 -120.37
#